data_AF-A0A3D0VF65-F1
#
_entry.id   AF-A0A3D0VF65-F1
#
_cell.length_a   1.000
_cell.length_b   1.000
_cell.length_c   1.000
_cell.angle_alpha   90.00
_cell.angle_beta   90.00
_cell.angle_gamma   90.00
#
_symmetry.space_group_name_H-M   'P 1'
#
loop_
_entity.id
_entity.type
_entity.pdbx_description
1 polymer ?
#
loop_
_entity_poly.entity_id
_entity_poly.type
_entity_poly.pdbx_seq_one_letter_code
_entity_poly.pdbx_strand_id
1 'polypeptide(L)'
;MGSFTITSPPLSIARQLWRLGEPDLAARAVGLSAEQAVDIAIRAGNLDQSGEARTVWPDGPSGVTSALMLAAVEYLEGSMRPCARRRRLPEKNLPPALQASEEELWAALTPVAQALTRRRLEARG
;
A
#
# COMPACT_ATOMS: atom_id res chain seq x y z
N MET A 1 0.66 -23.69 -3.64
CA MET A 1 -0.24 -22.56 -3.34
C MET A 1 0.30 -21.33 -4.07
N GLY A 2 -0.52 -20.66 -4.88
CA GLY A 2 -0.08 -19.44 -5.58
C GLY A 2 0.05 -18.28 -4.59
N SER A 3 1.12 -17.49 -4.73
CA SER A 3 1.31 -16.24 -3.97
C SER A 3 0.40 -15.16 -4.58
N PHE A 4 -0.44 -14.54 -3.75
CA PHE A 4 -1.28 -13.41 -4.13
C PHE A 4 -0.56 -12.09 -3.81
N THR A 5 -0.57 -11.13 -4.75
CA THR A 5 0.11 -9.84 -4.60
C THR A 5 -0.92 -8.72 -4.72
N ILE A 6 -0.99 -7.84 -3.72
CA ILE A 6 -1.90 -6.69 -3.72
C ILE A 6 -1.13 -5.49 -4.27
N THR A 7 -1.17 -5.32 -5.60
CA THR A 7 -0.43 -4.25 -6.27
C THR A 7 -1.12 -2.90 -6.12
N SER A 8 -0.39 -1.89 -5.65
CA SER A 8 -0.84 -0.50 -5.61
C SER A 8 0.34 0.42 -5.90
N PRO A 9 0.17 1.47 -6.73
CA PRO A 9 1.26 2.40 -6.98
C PRO A 9 1.55 3.25 -5.73
N PRO A 10 2.78 3.77 -5.58
CA PRO A 10 3.18 4.65 -4.47
C PRO A 10 2.16 5.74 -4.13
N LEU A 11 1.64 6.43 -5.16
CA LEU A 11 0.66 7.50 -4.97
C LEU A 11 -0.67 7.01 -4.38
N SER A 12 -1.13 5.82 -4.75
CA SER A 12 -2.33 5.22 -4.16
C SER A 12 -2.10 4.83 -2.70
N ILE A 13 -0.92 4.31 -2.37
CA ILE A 13 -0.53 4.02 -0.98
C ILE A 13 -0.54 5.32 -0.16
N ALA A 14 0.10 6.38 -0.67
CA ALA A 14 0.15 7.68 -0.04
C ALA A 14 -1.26 8.26 0.22
N ARG A 15 -2.15 8.21 -0.78
CA ARG A 15 -3.54 8.66 -0.64
C ARG A 15 -4.29 7.90 0.46
N GLN A 16 -4.10 6.59 0.56
CA GLN A 16 -4.79 5.78 1.58
C GLN A 16 -4.24 6.04 2.98
N LEU A 17 -2.92 6.15 3.14
CA LEU A 17 -2.29 6.55 4.39
C LEU A 17 -2.84 7.91 4.87
N TRP A 18 -2.90 8.90 3.97
CA TRP A 18 -3.47 10.20 4.30
C TRP A 18 -4.94 10.09 4.72
N ARG A 19 -5.75 9.35 3.96
CA ARG A 19 -7.17 9.11 4.29
C ARG A 19 -7.33 8.49 5.68
N LEU A 20 -6.39 7.64 6.10
CA LEU A 20 -6.39 6.96 7.38
C LEU A 20 -5.63 7.72 8.49
N GLY A 21 -5.34 9.00 8.25
CA GLY A 21 -4.82 9.92 9.26
C GLY A 21 -3.31 9.83 9.46
N GLU A 22 -2.56 9.36 8.47
CA GLU A 22 -1.10 9.25 8.50
C GLU A 22 -0.46 10.25 7.52
N PRO A 23 -0.53 11.58 7.76
CA PRO A 23 -0.04 12.58 6.81
C PRO A 23 1.48 12.49 6.58
N ASP A 24 2.26 12.21 7.63
CA ASP A 24 3.72 12.10 7.52
C ASP A 24 4.13 10.85 6.72
N LEU A 25 3.47 9.72 6.98
CA LEU A 25 3.70 8.50 6.19
C LEU A 25 3.23 8.67 4.75
N ALA A 26 2.13 9.39 4.52
CA ALA A 26 1.66 9.70 3.18
C ALA A 26 2.70 10.52 2.40
N ALA A 27 3.28 11.55 3.01
CA ALA A 27 4.33 12.35 2.37
C ALA A 27 5.56 11.50 2.00
N ARG A 28 5.96 10.58 2.88
CA ARG A 28 7.07 9.65 2.62
C ARG A 28 6.73 8.63 1.53
N ALA A 29 5.49 8.14 1.51
CA ALA A 29 5.01 7.14 0.56
C ALA A 29 5.01 7.65 -0.89
N VAL A 30 4.88 8.96 -1.12
CA VAL A 30 5.01 9.57 -2.47
C VAL A 30 6.40 9.29 -3.07
N GLY A 31 7.43 9.22 -2.23
CA GLY A 31 8.82 8.98 -2.66
C GLY A 31 9.19 7.51 -2.82
N LEU A 32 8.26 6.56 -2.63
CA LEU A 32 8.56 5.14 -2.83
C LEU A 32 8.82 4.86 -4.31
N SER A 33 9.86 4.07 -4.57
CA SER A 33 10.07 3.49 -5.89
C SER A 33 9.11 2.33 -6.17
N ALA A 34 9.03 1.92 -7.43
CA ALA A 34 8.22 0.78 -7.83
C ALA A 34 8.62 -0.54 -7.15
N GLU A 35 9.92 -0.77 -6.95
CA GLU A 35 10.42 -1.97 -6.25
C GLU A 35 9.98 -2.00 -4.78
N GLN A 36 10.02 -0.85 -4.11
CA GLN A 36 9.57 -0.75 -2.72
C GLN A 36 8.05 -0.94 -2.60
N ALA A 37 7.29 -0.43 -3.58
CA ALA A 37 5.86 -0.72 -3.66
C ALA A 37 5.59 -2.22 -3.90
N VAL A 38 6.45 -2.93 -4.64
CA VAL A 38 6.38 -4.39 -4.79
C VAL A 38 6.68 -5.10 -3.47
N ASP A 39 7.69 -4.68 -2.71
CA ASP A 39 7.98 -5.24 -1.39
C ASP A 39 6.77 -5.12 -0.45
N ILE A 40 6.15 -3.93 -0.41
CA ILE A 40 4.91 -3.69 0.33
C ILE A 40 3.78 -4.58 -0.18
N ALA A 41 3.60 -4.73 -1.49
CA ALA A 41 2.53 -5.52 -2.09
C ALA A 41 2.65 -7.02 -1.79
N ILE A 42 3.89 -7.54 -1.75
CA ILE A 42 4.18 -8.93 -1.36
C ILE A 42 3.87 -9.12 0.12
N ARG A 43 4.36 -8.21 0.98
CA ARG A 43 4.08 -8.28 2.42
C ARG A 43 2.58 -8.19 2.72
N ALA A 44 1.86 -7.30 2.05
CA ALA A 44 0.41 -7.20 2.13
C ALA A 44 -0.28 -8.51 1.73
N GLY A 45 0.18 -9.16 0.66
CA GLY A 45 -0.34 -10.46 0.23
C GLY A 45 -0.19 -11.54 1.32
N ASN A 46 0.97 -11.59 1.97
CA ASN A 46 1.22 -12.52 3.08
C ASN A 46 0.34 -12.23 4.30
N LEU A 47 0.14 -10.95 4.63
CA LEU A 47 -0.73 -10.52 5.74
C LEU A 47 -2.22 -10.85 5.49
N ASP A 48 -2.69 -10.70 4.25
CA ASP A 48 -4.07 -11.04 3.88
C ASP A 48 -4.28 -12.56 3.89
N GLN A 49 -3.35 -13.32 3.30
CA GLN A 49 -3.44 -14.79 3.22
C GLN A 49 -3.36 -15.48 4.58
N SER A 50 -2.52 -14.98 5.49
CA SER A 50 -2.39 -15.52 6.86
C SER A 50 -3.54 -15.10 7.78
N GLY A 51 -4.29 -14.05 7.42
CA GLY A 51 -5.28 -13.43 8.29
C GLY A 51 -4.69 -12.54 9.40
N GLU A 52 -3.35 -12.43 9.49
CA GLU A 52 -2.65 -11.62 10.50
C GLU A 52 -3.13 -10.17 10.49
N ALA A 53 -3.43 -9.60 9.32
CA ALA A 53 -3.97 -8.25 9.20
C ALA A 53 -5.23 -8.02 10.03
N ARG A 54 -6.13 -9.02 10.10
CA ARG A 54 -7.38 -8.95 10.87
C ARG A 54 -7.15 -9.12 12.36
N THR A 55 -6.08 -9.82 12.75
CA THR A 55 -5.68 -9.95 14.17
C THR A 55 -5.07 -8.64 14.68
N VAL A 56 -4.21 -8.01 13.88
CA VAL A 56 -3.51 -6.77 14.25
C VAL A 56 -4.44 -5.56 14.19
N TRP A 57 -5.33 -5.51 13.20
CA TRP A 57 -6.29 -4.42 13.02
C TRP A 57 -7.71 -4.95 12.82
N PRO A 58 -8.35 -5.48 13.89
CA PRO A 58 -9.66 -6.14 13.79
C PRO A 58 -10.78 -5.20 13.33
N ASP A 59 -10.69 -3.93 13.73
CA ASP A 59 -11.64 -2.89 13.34
C ASP A 59 -11.15 -2.04 12.16
N GLY A 60 -10.24 -2.59 11.35
CA GLY A 60 -9.66 -1.92 10.19
C GLY A 60 -10.58 -1.88 8.96
N PRO A 61 -10.16 -1.19 7.89
CA PRO A 61 -10.86 -1.21 6.61
C PRO A 61 -11.05 -2.64 6.06
N SER A 62 -12.19 -2.90 5.43
CA SER A 62 -12.49 -4.23 4.88
C SER A 62 -11.64 -4.61 3.65
N GLY A 63 -11.64 -5.90 3.35
CA GLY A 63 -10.87 -6.49 2.24
C GLY A 63 -9.36 -6.34 2.44
N VAL A 64 -8.65 -6.22 1.32
CA VAL A 64 -7.18 -6.18 1.29
C VAL A 64 -6.58 -4.86 1.81
N THR A 65 -7.41 -3.85 2.09
CA THR A 65 -6.95 -2.50 2.45
C THR A 65 -6.19 -2.51 3.78
N SER A 66 -6.68 -3.25 4.79
CA SER A 66 -5.99 -3.35 6.08
C SER A 66 -4.59 -3.96 5.93
N ALA A 67 -4.49 -5.06 5.17
CA ALA A 67 -3.21 -5.72 4.91
C ALA A 67 -2.23 -4.80 4.17
N LEU A 68 -2.69 -4.06 3.17
CA LEU A 68 -1.86 -3.11 2.43
C LEU A 68 -1.36 -1.96 3.30
N MET A 69 -2.21 -1.40 4.15
CA MET A 69 -1.85 -0.29 5.03
C MET A 69 -0.91 -0.73 6.15
N LEU A 70 -1.15 -1.90 6.76
CA LEU A 70 -0.24 -2.48 7.75
C LEU A 70 1.16 -2.74 7.16
N ALA A 71 1.22 -3.32 5.96
CA ALA A 71 2.49 -3.53 5.25
C ALA A 71 3.19 -2.21 4.91
N ALA A 72 2.45 -1.19 4.47
CA ALA A 72 3.02 0.13 4.17
C ALA A 72 3.56 0.83 5.43
N VAL A 73 2.82 0.76 6.54
CA VAL A 73 3.25 1.29 7.84
C VAL A 73 4.49 0.55 8.33
N GLU A 74 4.48 -0.79 8.30
CA GLU A 74 5.64 -1.60 8.66
C GLU A 74 6.88 -1.25 7.83
N TYR A 75 6.72 -1.09 6.51
CA TYR A 75 7.81 -0.71 5.62
C TYR A 75 8.37 0.69 5.93
N LEU A 76 7.49 1.66 6.18
CA LEU A 76 7.89 3.05 6.39
C LEU A 76 8.41 3.30 7.83
N GLU A 77 7.89 2.62 8.83
CA GLU A 77 8.25 2.87 10.24
C GLU A 77 9.19 1.82 10.82
N GLY A 78 9.33 0.67 10.16
CA GLY A 78 10.04 -0.49 10.70
C GLY A 78 9.23 -1.31 11.70
N SER A 79 7.98 -0.91 12.00
CA SER A 79 7.08 -1.61 12.91
C SER A 79 5.65 -1.61 12.40
N MET A 80 5.00 -2.77 12.43
CA MET A 80 3.60 -2.91 12.02
C MET A 80 2.65 -2.38 13.10
N ARG A 81 1.77 -1.44 12.75
CA ARG A 81 0.69 -0.95 13.61
C ARG A 81 -0.52 -0.50 12.78
N PRO A 82 -1.74 -0.51 13.36
CA PRO A 82 -2.90 0.16 12.76
C PRO A 82 -2.66 1.64 12.44
N CYS A 83 -3.33 2.16 11.41
CA CYS A 83 -3.33 3.60 11.18
C CYS A 83 -4.17 4.33 12.25
N ALA A 84 -3.88 5.62 12.43
CA ALA A 84 -4.52 6.48 13.42
C ALA A 84 -6.05 6.57 13.28
N ARG A 85 -6.59 6.39 12.07
CA ARG A 85 -8.04 6.47 11.80
C ARG A 85 -8.56 5.21 11.15
N ARG A 86 -9.75 4.81 11.59
CA ARG A 86 -10.57 3.77 10.95
C ARG A 86 -11.40 4.36 9.80
N ARG A 87 -11.96 5.55 10.01
CA ARG A 87 -12.78 6.25 9.03
C ARG A 87 -11.94 7.20 8.18
N ARG A 88 -12.09 7.04 6.86
CA ARG A 88 -11.41 7.87 5.85
C ARG A 88 -11.72 9.35 6.04
N LEU A 89 -10.69 10.19 5.91
CA LEU A 89 -10.84 11.64 5.77
C LEU A 89 -11.56 11.98 4.44
N PRO A 90 -12.31 13.11 4.40
CA PRO A 90 -13.01 13.54 3.19
C PRO A 90 -12.04 13.83 2.03
N GLU A 91 -12.38 13.34 0.83
CA GLU A 91 -11.53 13.50 -0.36
C GLU A 91 -11.35 14.96 -0.80
N LYS A 92 -12.33 15.83 -0.53
CA LYS A 92 -12.22 17.27 -0.77
C LYS A 92 -11.06 17.96 -0.01
N ASN A 93 -10.54 17.32 1.03
CA ASN A 93 -9.42 17.85 1.82
C ASN A 93 -8.08 17.21 1.42
N LEU A 94 -8.05 16.38 0.37
CA LEU A 94 -6.84 15.70 -0.09
C LEU A 94 -5.80 16.76 -0.55
N PRO A 95 -4.56 16.73 -0.02
CA PRO A 95 -3.52 17.68 -0.40
C PRO A 95 -3.26 17.66 -1.91
N PRO A 96 -2.94 18.81 -2.54
CA PRO A 96 -2.67 18.88 -3.98
C PRO A 96 -1.60 17.89 -4.45
N ALA A 97 -0.55 17.64 -3.65
CA ALA A 97 0.50 16.67 -3.96
C ALA A 97 0.01 15.21 -4.03
N LEU A 98 -1.18 14.91 -3.51
CA LEU A 98 -1.81 13.58 -3.53
C LEU A 98 -2.98 13.50 -4.53
N GLN A 99 -3.30 14.61 -5.20
CA GLN A 99 -4.32 14.63 -6.24
C GLN A 99 -3.72 14.08 -7.53
N ALA A 100 -4.44 13.14 -8.14
CA ALA A 100 -4.12 12.60 -9.45
C ALA A 100 -5.42 12.14 -10.09
N SER A 101 -5.48 12.34 -11.40
CA SER A 101 -6.47 11.76 -12.29
C SER A 101 -6.39 10.24 -12.28
N GLU A 102 -7.47 9.60 -12.73
CA GLU A 102 -7.49 8.15 -12.87
C GLU A 102 -6.44 7.65 -13.88
N GLU A 103 -6.24 8.38 -14.98
CA GLU A 103 -5.22 8.07 -15.98
C GLU A 103 -3.80 8.08 -15.38
N GLU A 104 -3.47 9.07 -14.55
CA GLU A 104 -2.17 9.13 -13.87
C GLU A 104 -1.98 7.97 -12.88
N LEU A 105 -3.04 7.58 -12.16
CA LEU A 105 -3.00 6.42 -11.27
C LEU A 105 -2.80 5.12 -12.03
N TRP A 106 -3.47 4.95 -13.18
CA TRP A 106 -3.29 3.80 -14.06
C TRP A 106 -1.88 3.76 -14.67
N ALA A 107 -1.37 4.90 -15.14
CA ALA A 107 -0.01 4.99 -15.67
C ALA A 107 1.03 4.62 -14.59
N ALA A 108 0.81 5.03 -13.34
CA ALA A 108 1.69 4.72 -12.21
C ALA A 108 1.73 3.23 -11.82
N LEU A 109 0.75 2.42 -12.25
CA LEU A 109 0.78 0.96 -12.04
C LEU A 109 1.79 0.26 -12.93
N THR A 110 2.06 0.79 -14.13
CA THR A 110 2.98 0.19 -15.11
C THR A 110 4.36 -0.15 -14.54
N PRO A 111 5.10 0.78 -13.91
CA PRO A 111 6.41 0.46 -13.36
C PRO A 111 6.35 -0.57 -12.23
N VAL A 112 5.28 -0.60 -11.44
CA VAL A 112 5.08 -1.61 -10.37
C VAL A 112 4.85 -2.99 -10.97
N ALA A 113 4.04 -3.09 -12.02
CA ALA A 113 3.80 -4.36 -12.72
C ALA A 113 5.08 -4.91 -13.37
N GLN A 114 5.90 -4.03 -13.96
CA GLN A 114 7.20 -4.39 -14.53
C GLN A 114 8.19 -4.89 -13.45
N ALA A 115 8.29 -4.17 -12.33
CA ALA A 115 9.11 -4.57 -11.18
C ALA A 115 8.69 -5.95 -10.64
N LEU A 116 7.38 -6.16 -10.43
CA LEU A 116 6.86 -7.45 -9.96
C LEU A 116 7.17 -8.58 -10.94
N THR A 117 7.04 -8.33 -12.25
CA THR A 117 7.35 -9.30 -13.28
C THR A 117 8.82 -9.69 -13.24
N ARG A 118 9.72 -8.71 -13.13
CA ARG A 118 11.17 -8.95 -13.02
C ARG A 118 11.51 -9.81 -11.81
N ARG A 119 10.98 -9.46 -10.63
CA ARG A 119 11.18 -10.21 -9.38
C ARG A 119 10.72 -11.67 -9.49
N ARG A 120 9.62 -11.91 -10.18
CA ARG A 120 9.08 -13.28 -10.42
C ARG A 120 9.95 -14.10 -11.35
N LEU A 121 10.60 -13.46 -12.32
CA LEU A 121 11.54 -14.13 -13.22
C LEU A 121 12.84 -14.48 -12.48
N GLU A 122 13.36 -13.55 -11.68
CA GLU A 122 14.55 -13.76 -10.84
C GLU A 122 14.35 -14.90 -9.82
N ALA A 123 13.17 -15.02 -9.21
CA ALA A 123 12.87 -16.08 -8.26
C ALA A 123 12.70 -17.49 -8.88
N ARG A 124 12.68 -17.60 -10.22
CA ARG A 124 12.50 -18.86 -10.96
C ARG A 124 13.77 -19.37 -11.63
N GLY A 125 14.80 -18.53 -11.74
CA GLY A 125 16.12 -18.90 -12.28
C GLY A 125 17.04 -19.39 -11.17
#